data_AF-D3NVU8-F1
#
_entry.id   AF-D3NVU8-F1
#
_cell.length_a   1.000
_cell.length_b   1.000
_cell.length_c   1.000
_cell.angle_alpha   90.00
_cell.angle_beta   90.00
_cell.angle_gamma   90.00
#
_symmetry.space_group_name_H-M   'P 1'
#
loop_
_entity.id
_entity.type
_entity.pdbx_description
1 polymer ?
#
loop_
_entity_poly.entity_id
_entity_poly.type
_entity_poly.pdbx_seq_one_letter_code
_entity_poly.pdbx_strand_id
1 'polypeptide(L)'
;MTADEFKAWRSQVGLSVREAAEALGISRSTVELYELGRRKDDGRPVVIPRHIGLACAALAQGLDEWRPLPPTKDTKDSDHG
;
A
#
# COMPACT_ATOMS: atom_id res chain seq x y z
N MET A 1 -7.49 -10.11 -4.45
CA MET A 1 -7.26 -9.00 -5.40
C MET A 1 -6.80 -9.59 -6.73
N THR A 2 -7.61 -9.42 -7.77
CA THR A 2 -7.28 -9.74 -9.17
C THR A 2 -6.49 -8.58 -9.81
N ALA A 3 -5.96 -8.80 -11.02
CA ALA A 3 -5.30 -7.75 -11.79
C ALA A 3 -6.25 -6.57 -12.10
N ASP A 4 -7.50 -6.88 -12.48
CA ASP A 4 -8.52 -5.87 -12.76
C ASP A 4 -8.90 -5.08 -11.50
N GLU A 5 -9.04 -5.75 -10.35
CA GLU A 5 -9.28 -5.09 -9.07
C GLU A 5 -8.12 -4.16 -8.68
N PHE A 6 -6.87 -4.59 -8.89
CA PHE A 6 -5.68 -3.78 -8.59
C PHE A 6 -5.59 -2.53 -9.49
N LYS A 7 -5.85 -2.70 -10.80
CA LYS A 7 -5.88 -1.59 -11.75
C LYS A 7 -7.02 -0.61 -11.45
N ALA A 8 -8.21 -1.13 -11.12
CA ALA A 8 -9.35 -0.32 -10.72
C ALA A 8 -9.05 0.46 -9.43
N TRP A 9 -8.48 -0.19 -8.42
CA TRP A 9 -8.04 0.46 -7.19
C TRP A 9 -7.11 1.64 -7.49
N ARG A 10 -6.02 1.43 -8.24
CA ARG A 10 -5.05 2.49 -8.54
C ARG A 10 -5.72 3.70 -9.22
N SER A 11 -6.60 3.43 -10.19
CA SER A 11 -7.34 4.48 -10.89
C SER A 11 -8.32 5.22 -9.97
N GLN A 12 -8.97 4.52 -9.04
CA GLN A 12 -9.93 5.11 -8.10
C GLN A 12 -9.25 6.00 -7.07
N VAL A 13 -8.07 5.60 -6.57
CA VAL A 13 -7.27 6.43 -5.66
C VAL A 13 -6.48 7.54 -6.38
N GLY A 14 -6.55 7.59 -7.71
CA GLY A 14 -5.95 8.67 -8.51
C GLY A 14 -4.42 8.61 -8.64
N LEU A 15 -3.80 7.45 -8.40
CA LEU A 15 -2.34 7.31 -8.44
C LEU A 15 -1.82 6.95 -9.84
N SER A 16 -0.73 7.58 -10.25
CA SER A 16 0.11 7.09 -11.35
C SER A 16 0.76 5.75 -10.96
N VAL A 17 1.29 5.02 -11.95
CA VAL A 17 2.03 3.76 -11.68
C VAL A 17 3.24 4.02 -10.78
N ARG A 18 3.91 5.18 -10.94
CA ARG A 18 5.04 5.57 -10.11
C ARG A 18 4.59 5.82 -8.66
N GLU A 19 3.55 6.63 -8.46
CA GLU A 19 3.07 6.95 -7.11
C GLU A 19 2.51 5.71 -6.39
N ALA A 20 1.84 4.81 -7.12
CA ALA A 20 1.40 3.54 -6.58
C ALA A 20 2.57 2.65 -6.14
N ALA A 21 3.67 2.66 -6.90
CA ALA A 21 4.89 1.92 -6.54
C ALA A 21 5.53 2.48 -5.26
N GLU A 22 5.60 3.81 -5.15
CA GLU A 22 6.11 4.52 -3.97
C GLU A 22 5.23 4.26 -2.75
N ALA A 23 3.90 4.41 -2.87
CA ALA A 23 2.95 4.20 -1.77
C ALA A 23 2.91 2.75 -1.27
N LEU A 24 3.14 1.76 -2.15
CA LEU A 24 3.17 0.35 -1.80
C LEU A 24 4.58 -0.16 -1.41
N GLY A 25 5.63 0.65 -1.57
CA GLY A 25 7.00 0.23 -1.31
C GLY A 25 7.52 -0.86 -2.25
N ILE A 26 7.09 -0.87 -3.51
CA ILE A 26 7.49 -1.87 -4.52
C ILE A 26 8.04 -1.20 -5.79
N SER A 27 8.61 -1.99 -6.72
CA SER A 27 9.11 -1.42 -7.99
C SER A 27 7.97 -1.09 -8.95
N ARG A 28 8.18 -0.09 -9.82
CA ARG A 28 7.23 0.26 -10.91
C ARG A 28 6.88 -0.95 -11.77
N SER A 29 7.88 -1.77 -12.10
CA SER A 29 7.68 -3.00 -12.87
C SER A 29 6.80 -4.02 -12.15
N THR A 30 6.80 -4.05 -10.82
CA THR A 30 5.90 -4.93 -10.04
C THR A 30 4.46 -4.46 -10.15
N VAL A 31 4.22 -3.14 -10.10
CA VAL A 31 2.88 -2.54 -10.34
C VAL A 31 2.39 -2.89 -11.74
N GLU A 32 3.21 -2.66 -12.77
CA GLU A 32 2.88 -3.00 -14.16
C GLU A 32 2.60 -4.51 -14.33
N LEU A 33 3.35 -5.37 -13.63
CA LEU A 33 3.16 -6.82 -13.65
C LEU A 33 1.85 -7.24 -12.97
N TYR A 34 1.49 -6.61 -11.84
CA TYR A 34 0.21 -6.84 -11.16
C TYR A 34 -0.99 -6.40 -11.99
N GLU A 35 -0.91 -5.25 -12.68
CA GLU A 35 -1.96 -4.81 -13.60
C GLU A 35 -2.09 -5.72 -14.83
N LEU A 36 -0.98 -6.27 -15.32
CA LEU A 36 -0.99 -7.19 -16.45
C LEU A 36 -1.60 -8.54 -16.08
N GLY A 37 -1.46 -8.97 -14.82
CA GLY A 37 -2.01 -10.23 -14.30
C GLY A 37 -1.32 -11.50 -14.82
N ARG A 38 -0.30 -11.36 -15.68
CA ARG A 38 0.49 -12.45 -16.26
C ARG A 38 1.92 -12.01 -16.53
N ARG A 39 2.86 -12.95 -16.50
CA ARG A 39 4.25 -12.68 -16.87
C ARG A 39 4.39 -12.58 -18.40
N LYS A 40 5.34 -11.76 -18.87
CA LYS A 40 5.53 -11.50 -20.32
C LYS A 40 6.30 -12.61 -21.03
N ASP A 41 7.15 -13.32 -20.31
CA ASP A 41 8.04 -14.38 -20.80
C ASP A 41 7.30 -15.71 -21.03
N ASP A 42 6.51 -16.14 -20.05
CA ASP A 42 5.89 -17.47 -20.05
C ASP A 42 4.35 -17.45 -19.95
N GLY A 43 3.74 -16.26 -19.84
CA GLY A 43 2.29 -16.09 -19.76
C GLY A 43 1.66 -16.60 -18.46
N ARG A 44 2.44 -17.08 -17.48
CA ARG A 44 1.88 -17.60 -16.23
C ARG A 44 1.15 -16.49 -15.47
N PRO A 45 0.02 -16.81 -14.81
CA PRO A 45 -0.69 -15.85 -13.97
C PRO A 45 0.20 -15.29 -12.87
N VAL A 46 0.04 -14.00 -12.60
CA VAL A 46 0.69 -13.32 -11.48
C VAL A 46 -0.28 -13.27 -10.32
N VAL A 47 0.12 -13.83 -9.18
CA VAL A 47 -0.64 -13.75 -7.94
C VAL A 47 -0.21 -12.49 -7.19
N ILE A 48 -1.17 -11.62 -6.87
CA ILE A 48 -0.96 -10.47 -6.00
C ILE A 48 -0.96 -10.98 -4.55
N PRO A 49 0.13 -10.81 -3.78
CA PRO A 49 0.19 -11.26 -2.39
C PRO A 49 -0.89 -10.59 -1.52
N ARG A 50 -1.39 -11.31 -0.51
CA ARG A 50 -2.42 -10.80 0.40
C ARG A 50 -2.04 -9.46 1.06
N HIS A 51 -0.78 -9.29 1.45
CA HIS A 51 -0.31 -8.05 2.09
C HIS A 51 -0.38 -6.83 1.16
N ILE A 52 -0.19 -7.01 -0.16
CA ILE A 52 -0.39 -5.94 -1.14
C ILE A 52 -1.87 -5.56 -1.20
N GLY A 53 -2.77 -6.55 -1.26
CA GLY A 53 -4.21 -6.29 -1.23
C GLY A 53 -4.67 -5.54 0.03
N LEU A 54 -4.09 -5.86 1.19
CA LEU A 54 -4.34 -5.13 2.44
C LEU A 54 -3.79 -3.70 2.40
N ALA A 55 -2.59 -3.49 1.86
CA ALA A 55 -2.02 -2.16 1.68
C ALA A 55 -2.87 -1.29 0.73
N CYS A 56 -3.37 -1.86 -0.38
CA CYS A 56 -4.32 -1.16 -1.26
C CYS A 56 -5.59 -0.75 -0.51
N ALA A 57 -6.16 -1.63 0.32
CA ALA A 57 -7.34 -1.31 1.12
C ALA A 57 -7.06 -0.19 2.14
N ALA A 58 -5.88 -0.19 2.78
CA ALA A 58 -5.46 0.86 3.69
C ALA A 58 -5.32 2.23 2.97
N LEU A 59 -4.63 2.26 1.84
CA LEU A 59 -4.44 3.47 1.04
C LEU A 59 -5.76 4.04 0.51
N ALA A 60 -6.71 3.18 0.11
CA ALA A 60 -8.04 3.61 -0.31
C ALA A 60 -8.85 4.29 0.81
N GLN A 61 -8.51 4.02 2.08
CA GLN A 61 -9.09 4.66 3.25
C GLN A 61 -8.25 5.85 3.77
N GLY A 62 -7.18 6.22 3.05
CA GLY A 62 -6.26 7.29 3.49
C GLY A 62 -5.40 6.91 4.70
N LEU A 63 -5.21 5.62 4.97
CA LEU A 63 -4.32 5.14 6.03
C LEU A 63 -2.87 5.09 5.51
N ASP A 64 -1.93 5.34 6.42
CA ASP A 64 -0.48 5.32 6.17
C ASP A 64 0.20 4.16 6.94
N GLU A 65 1.51 4.00 6.76
CA GLU A 65 2.35 3.04 7.48
C GLU A 65 2.14 3.16 8.99
N TRP A 66 2.06 2.00 9.67
CA TRP A 66 1.92 1.98 11.13
C TRP A 66 3.12 2.68 11.79
N ARG A 67 2.81 3.62 12.67
CA ARG A 67 3.79 4.26 13.55
C ARG A 67 3.31 4.14 14.99
N PRO A 68 4.20 3.82 15.94
CA PRO A 68 3.84 3.87 17.34
C PRO A 68 3.43 5.30 17.71
N LEU A 69 2.39 5.43 18.55
CA LEU A 69 2.08 6.71 19.15
C LEU A 69 3.32 7.23 19.90
N PRO A 70 3.61 8.53 19.85
CA PRO A 70 4.66 9.08 20.68
C PRO A 70 4.35 8.72 22.14
N PRO A 71 5.38 8.41 22.96
CA PRO A 71 5.16 8.16 24.37
C PRO A 71 4.41 9.36 24.95
N THR A 72 3.31 9.10 25.66
CA THR A 72 2.64 10.15 26.44
C THR A 72 3.69 10.75 27.35
N LYS A 73 3.98 12.04 27.20
CA LYS A 73 4.75 12.76 28.20
C LYS A 73 3.93 12.69 29.48
N ASP A 74 4.30 11.78 30.37
CA ASP A 74 3.80 11.79 31.74
C ASP A 74 4.01 13.20 32.24
N THR A 75 2.90 13.89 32.48
CA THR A 75 2.89 15.23 33.06
C THR A 75 3.31 15.06 34.51
N LYS A 76 4.63 14.91 34.75
CA LYS A 76 5.25 15.13 36.05
C LYS A 76 5.48 16.63 36.19
N ASP A 77 4.38 17.36 36.32
CA ASP A 77 4.36 18.65 36.98
C ASP A 77 3.21 18.60 37.99
N SER A 78 3.40 19.28 39.12
CA SER A 78 2.47 19.45 40.25
C SER A 78 2.27 18.26 41.19
N ASP A 79 3.30 17.93 41.98
CA ASP A 79 3.15 18.05 43.43
C ASP A 79 4.54 18.01 44.07
N HIS A 80 4.94 19.07 44.77
CA HIS A 80 5.85 19.16 45.92
C HIS A 80 5.87 20.65 46.31
N GLY A 81 4.73 21.10 46.86
CA GLY A 81 4.64 22.30 47.67
C GLY A 81 5.04 22.01 49.11
#